data_AF-A0A392RNN9-F1
#
_entry.id   AF-A0A392RNN9-F1
#
_cell.length_a   1.000
_cell.length_b   1.000
_cell.length_c   1.000
_cell.angle_alpha   90.00
_cell.angle_beta   90.00
_cell.angle_gamma   90.00
#
_symmetry.space_group_name_H-M   'P 1'
#
loop_
_entity.id
_entity.type
_entity.pdbx_description
1 polymer ?
#
loop_
_entity_poly.entity_id
_entity_poly.type
_entity_poly.pdbx_seq_one_letter_code
_entity_poly.pdbx_strand_id
1 'polypeptide(L)'
;MQIISTITYSIWLARNNKVFQNKNTPASEAFEWAMKNLSEYHIHLIQNRIKTSKPPDSVARNNKSWNPPPSNFLKLNVDAHLTDDGRWG
;
A
#
# COMPACT_ATOMS: atom_id res chain seq x y z
N MET A 1 -14.97 -3.43 4.05
CA MET A 1 -13.63 -3.08 4.58
C MET A 1 -13.02 -1.83 3.93
N GLN A 2 -13.05 -1.66 2.60
CA GLN A 2 -12.38 -0.54 1.91
C GLN A 2 -12.82 0.86 2.41
N ILE A 3 -14.13 1.13 2.55
CA ILE A 3 -14.64 2.42 3.07
C ILE A 3 -14.07 2.74 4.46
N ILE A 4 -14.10 1.78 5.38
CA ILE A 4 -13.58 1.94 6.75
C ILE A 4 -12.09 2.24 6.71
N SER A 5 -11.32 1.51 5.88
CA SER A 5 -9.89 1.75 5.70
C SER A 5 -9.60 3.15 5.16
N THR A 6 -10.34 3.64 4.16
CA THR A 6 -10.08 4.97 3.59
C THR A 6 -10.46 6.09 4.56
N ILE A 7 -11.55 5.95 5.31
CA ILE A 7 -11.96 6.93 6.33
C ILE A 7 -10.95 6.98 7.49
N THR A 8 -10.56 5.82 8.03
CA THR A 8 -9.57 5.74 9.13
C THR A 8 -8.22 6.30 8.71
N TYR A 9 -7.77 6.04 7.48
CA TYR A 9 -6.57 6.66 6.91
C TYR A 9 -6.70 8.19 6.81
N SER A 10 -7.81 8.72 6.28
CA SER A 10 -8.02 10.17 6.18
C SER A 10 -8.02 10.86 7.54
N ILE A 11 -8.59 10.22 8.58
CA ILE A 11 -8.56 10.74 9.96
C ILE A 11 -7.12 10.75 10.50
N TRP A 12 -6.38 9.66 10.30
CA TRP A 12 -4.97 9.57 10.70
C TRP A 12 -4.11 10.65 10.01
N LEU A 13 -4.32 10.86 8.72
CA LEU A 13 -3.62 11.89 7.94
C LEU A 13 -3.94 13.30 8.45
N ALA A 14 -5.22 13.61 8.68
CA ALA A 14 -5.64 14.90 9.24
C ALA A 14 -5.01 15.16 10.62
N ARG A 15 -4.94 14.14 11.48
CA ARG A 15 -4.26 14.23 12.79
C ARG A 15 -2.78 14.52 12.62
N ASN A 16 -2.10 13.83 11.70
CA ASN A 16 -0.66 14.03 11.48
C ASN A 16 -0.35 15.42 10.90
N ASN A 17 -1.15 15.91 9.97
CA ASN A 17 -0.99 17.27 9.45
C ASN A 17 -1.15 18.32 10.56
N LYS A 18 -2.07 18.10 11.50
CA LYS A 18 -2.21 18.98 12.67
C LYS A 18 -0.97 18.93 13.57
N VAL A 19 -0.46 17.74 13.87
CA VAL A 19 0.65 17.58 14.82
C VAL A 19 2.00 18.02 14.25
N PHE A 20 2.29 17.64 13.00
CA PHE A 20 3.61 17.83 12.40
C PHE A 20 3.72 19.07 11.52
N GLN A 21 2.59 19.61 11.04
CA GLN A 21 2.57 20.76 10.12
C GLN A 21 1.70 21.92 10.64
N ASN A 22 1.12 21.79 11.84
CA ASN A 22 0.16 22.75 12.41
C ASN A 22 -1.00 23.09 11.45
N LYS A 23 -1.34 22.16 10.55
CA LYS A 23 -2.41 22.32 9.55
C LYS A 23 -3.67 21.64 10.06
N ASN A 24 -4.69 22.44 10.36
CA ASN A 24 -6.02 21.90 10.67
C ASN A 24 -6.74 21.53 9.37
N THR A 25 -7.12 20.26 9.24
CA THR A 25 -7.97 19.77 8.16
C THR A 25 -9.40 19.61 8.70
N PRO A 26 -10.39 20.31 8.14
CA PRO A 26 -11.80 20.12 8.47
C PRO A 26 -12.24 18.67 8.21
N ALA A 27 -13.20 18.19 9.01
CA ALA A 27 -13.74 16.84 8.85
C ALA A 27 -14.38 16.60 7.47
N SER A 28 -14.99 17.63 6.88
CA SER A 28 -15.55 17.58 5.52
C SER A 28 -14.47 17.32 4.47
N GLU A 29 -13.33 18.02 4.54
CA GLU A 29 -12.21 17.82 3.61
C GLU A 29 -11.61 16.41 3.76
N ALA A 30 -11.44 15.92 4.99
CA ALA A 30 -10.97 14.56 5.23
C ALA A 30 -11.94 13.49 4.68
N PHE A 31 -13.25 13.73 4.77
CA PHE A 31 -14.28 12.87 4.20
C PHE A 31 -14.27 12.89 2.66
N GLU A 32 -14.19 14.08 2.05
CA GLU A 32 -14.08 14.23 0.61
C GLU A 32 -12.85 13.50 0.05
N TRP A 33 -11.70 13.63 0.72
CA TRP A 33 -10.50 12.87 0.36
C TRP A 33 -10.68 11.37 0.53
N ALA A 34 -11.37 10.91 1.59
CA ALA A 34 -11.65 9.49 1.77
C ALA A 34 -12.49 8.94 0.61
N MET A 35 -13.52 9.67 0.20
CA MET A 35 -14.40 9.27 -0.90
C MET A 35 -13.69 9.29 -2.25
N LYS A 36 -12.86 10.31 -2.49
CA LYS A 36 -12.04 10.41 -3.71
C LYS A 36 -11.04 9.26 -3.81
N ASN A 37 -10.30 8.96 -2.74
CA ASN A 37 -9.32 7.88 -2.74
C ASN A 37 -10.00 6.51 -2.96
N LEU A 38 -11.20 6.32 -2.42
CA LEU A 38 -11.97 5.11 -2.63
C LEU A 38 -12.42 4.96 -4.09
N SER A 39 -12.93 6.03 -4.71
CA SER A 39 -13.37 6.00 -6.10
C SER A 39 -12.20 5.76 -7.04
N GLU A 40 -11.06 6.43 -6.83
CA GLU A 40 -9.84 6.19 -7.59
C GLU A 40 -9.34 4.76 -7.45
N TYR A 41 -9.36 4.19 -6.24
CA TYR A 41 -9.01 2.80 -6.02
C TYR A 41 -9.90 1.84 -6.82
N HIS A 42 -11.22 2.06 -6.84
CA HIS A 42 -12.16 1.24 -7.62
C HIS A 42 -11.93 1.37 -9.13
N ILE A 43 -11.68 2.59 -9.62
CA ILE A 43 -11.37 2.83 -11.04
C ILE A 43 -10.13 2.03 -11.45
N HIS A 44 -9.04 2.13 -10.67
CA HIS A 44 -7.81 1.40 -10.97
C HIS A 44 -7.97 -0.11 -10.85
N LEU A 45 -8.76 -0.59 -9.88
CA LEU A 45 -9.07 -2.02 -9.75
C LEU A 45 -9.79 -2.55 -11.01
N ILE A 46 -10.77 -1.81 -11.52
CA ILE A 46 -11.53 -2.19 -12.73
C ILE A 46 -10.63 -2.12 -13.97
N GLN A 47 -9.85 -1.04 -14.14
CA GLN A 47 -8.91 -0.92 -15.26
C GLN A 47 -7.85 -2.03 -15.26
N ASN A 48 -7.33 -2.41 -14.09
CA ASN A 48 -6.36 -3.50 -13.96
C ASN A 48 -7.01 -4.88 -14.19
N ARG A 49 -8.30 -5.06 -13.86
CA ARG A 49 -9.04 -6.28 -14.21
C ARG A 49 -9.31 -6.40 -15.72
N ILE A 50 -9.53 -5.29 -16.41
CA ILE A 50 -9.71 -5.28 -17.87
C ILE A 50 -8.36 -5.56 -18.57
N LYS A 51 -7.25 -5.16 -17.96
CA LYS A 51 -5.88 -5.53 -18.37
C LYS A 51 -5.46 -6.92 -17.85
N THR A 52 -6.36 -7.90 -17.80
CA THR A 52 -5.93 -9.30 -17.65
C THR A 52 -5.07 -9.65 -18.86
N SER A 53 -3.75 -9.56 -18.69
CA SER A 53 -2.78 -10.11 -19.60
C SER A 53 -3.12 -11.58 -19.80
N LYS A 54 -3.04 -12.05 -21.06
CA LYS A 54 -2.97 -13.49 -21.34
C LYS A 54 -2.08 -14.15 -20.28
N PRO A 55 -2.47 -15.31 -19.70
CA PRO A 55 -1.57 -16.03 -18.82
C PRO A 55 -0.24 -16.18 -19.57
N PRO A 56 0.89 -15.80 -18.98
CA PRO A 56 2.16 -15.94 -19.66
C PRO A 56 2.30 -17.42 -20.06
N ASP A 57 2.71 -17.67 -21.30
CA ASP A 57 3.10 -19.01 -21.73
C ASP A 57 4.02 -19.59 -20.67
N SER A 58 3.92 -20.90 -20.42
CA SER A 58 4.69 -21.58 -19.37
C SER A 58 6.19 -21.47 -19.65
N VAL A 59 6.79 -20.35 -19.25
CA VAL A 59 8.22 -20.18 -19.26
C VAL A 59 8.72 -21.19 -18.25
N ALA A 60 9.48 -22.18 -18.72
CA ALA A 60 10.26 -23.08 -17.88
C ALA A 60 11.30 -22.27 -17.11
N ARG A 61 10.85 -21.54 -16.09
CA ARG A 61 11.70 -20.88 -15.11
C ARG A 61 12.11 -21.94 -14.10
N ASN A 62 13.36 -21.85 -13.65
CA ASN A 62 13.81 -22.60 -12.48
C ASN A 62 12.82 -22.31 -11.33
N ASN A 63 12.04 -23.32 -10.94
CA ASN A 63 10.92 -23.22 -9.98
C ASN A 63 11.41 -23.04 -8.54
N LYS A 64 12.45 -22.22 -8.35
CA LYS A 64 12.87 -21.67 -7.07
C LYS A 64 12.19 -20.32 -6.85
N SER A 65 10.91 -20.22 -7.22
CA SER A 65 10.08 -19.10 -6.80
C SER A 65 9.96 -19.18 -5.28
N TRP A 66 10.03 -18.01 -4.64
CA TRP A 66 9.79 -17.91 -3.21
C TRP A 66 8.35 -18.38 -2.93
N ASN A 67 8.21 -19.39 -2.07
CA ASN A 67 6.92 -19.78 -1.53
C ASN A 67 6.69 -19.04 -0.21
N PRO A 68 5.47 -18.54 0.04
CA PRO A 68 5.15 -17.97 1.35
C PRO A 68 5.31 -19.03 2.44
N PRO A 69 5.77 -18.66 3.63
CA PRO A 69 5.85 -19.58 4.75
C PRO A 69 4.44 -20.00 5.19
N PRO A 70 4.25 -21.17 5.83
CA PRO A 70 2.95 -21.62 6.30
C PRO A 70 2.30 -20.63 7.28
N SER A 71 0.99 -20.74 7.48
CA SER A 71 0.15 -19.76 8.21
C SER A 71 0.61 -19.39 9.64
N ASN A 72 1.50 -20.19 10.24
CA ASN A 72 1.97 -20.02 11.61
C ASN A 72 3.44 -19.56 11.69
N PHE A 73 4.00 -19.07 10.58
CA PHE A 73 5.39 -18.65 10.49
C PHE A 73 5.51 -17.16 10.19
N LEU A 74 6.40 -16.47 10.89
CA LEU A 74 6.78 -15.09 10.64
C LEU A 74 8.12 -15.06 9.88
N LYS A 75 8.11 -14.53 8.65
CA LYS A 75 9.36 -14.23 7.92
C LYS A 75 9.78 -12.80 8.23
N LEU A 76 10.91 -12.65 8.90
CA LEU A 76 11.59 -11.36 9.06
C LEU A 76 12.65 -11.26 7.97
N ASN A 77 12.54 -10.27 7.09
CA ASN A 77 13.66 -9.88 6.24
C ASN A 77 14.53 -8.95 7.08
N VAL A 78 15.81 -9.30 7.24
CA VAL A 78 16.79 -8.47 7.94
C VAL A 78 17.91 -8.16 6.97
N ASP A 79 17.97 -6.90 6.55
CA ASP A 79 19.09 -6.30 5.89
C ASP A 79 19.86 -5.45 6.91
N ALA A 80 21.19 -5.61 6.95
CA ALA A 80 22.06 -4.81 7.78
C ALA A 80 23.05 -4.09 6.87
N HIS A 81 23.19 -2.78 7.10
CA HIS A 81 24.22 -1.97 6.46
C HIS A 81 25.27 -1.57 7.49
N LEU A 82 26.54 -1.58 7.07
CA LEU A 82 27.67 -1.26 7.95
C LEU A 82 27.93 0.23 8.09
N THR A 83 27.36 1.08 7.22
CA THR A 83 27.52 2.53 7.33
C THR A 83 26.23 3.19 7.82
N ASP A 84 26.40 4.08 8.79
CA ASP A 84 25.33 4.85 9.43
C ASP A 84 24.70 5.91 8.51
N ASP A 85 25.25 6.14 7.31
CA ASP A 85 24.78 7.18 6.39
C ASP A 85 23.64 6.72 5.46
N GLY A 86 23.24 5.44 5.54
CA GLY A 86 22.07 4.90 4.84
C GLY A 86 22.13 4.97 3.31
N ARG A 87 23.33 5.19 2.75
CA ARG A 87 23.52 5.25 1.31
C ARG A 87 23.76 3.85 0.76
N TRP A 88 23.03 3.54 -0.29
CA TRP A 88 23.30 2.40 -1.13
C TRP A 88 24.40 2.86 -2.10
N GLY A 89 25.54 2.17 -2.10
CA GLY A 89 26.71 2.51 -2.93
C GLY A 89 26.39 2.67 -4.40
#